data_AF-A0A372GJG1-F1
#
_entry.id   AF-A0A372GJG1-F1
#
_cell.length_a   1.000
_cell.length_b   1.000
_cell.length_c   1.000
_cell.angle_alpha   90.00
_cell.angle_beta   90.00
_cell.angle_gamma   90.00
#
_symmetry.space_group_name_H-M   'P 1'
#
loop_
_entity.id
_entity.type
_entity.pdbx_description
1 polymer ?
#
loop_
_entity_poly.entity_id
_entity_poly.type
_entity_poly.pdbx_seq_one_letter_code
_entity_poly.pdbx_strand_id
1 'polypeptide(L)'
;MSRWPKRVESSYLPDPLGAVRYVPVTLSGKVIGYLYAGKSESAAGFVRRLEVMDMAFHAPWVWSKRLTEARTAGLEALEALRKWRGAPEDPEGGAIAADAPEDEAESLDALEELANPGYVDPLKDFFAQEPTWPDGTPIDRRKGWGPLSPMKVPETSYPASTDGPVRYFPVVLQGKVVGYLWASVSDDAAHWQDRGDAGALGYNAGVPWVMRLREAGAQGLTPLQALRKWKGAPEDPRGGAIPADAEEREAPSLRALQEFTGDYAASTDQAVRYYPVRLHGRTIGYLWASVPDDAASYLPRPDAGADGENARIVWEQRLHEAVLDALTPLRAVRKWCGAPEDPRGGAIPGEGEEQLAPSLQALEDIANE
;
A
#
# COMPACT_ATOMS: atom_id res chain seq x y z
N MET A 1 -3.03 21.77 -38.66
CA MET A 1 -3.78 20.68 -37.99
C MET A 1 -2.77 19.78 -37.30
N SER A 2 -2.38 20.08 -36.07
CA SER A 2 -1.42 19.26 -35.32
C SER A 2 -2.15 18.09 -34.66
N ARG A 3 -1.98 16.88 -35.22
CA ARG A 3 -2.30 15.61 -34.55
C ARG A 3 -1.23 15.37 -33.49
N TRP A 4 -1.51 15.74 -32.25
CA TRP A 4 -0.80 15.15 -31.12
C TRP A 4 -1.19 13.67 -31.02
N PRO A 5 -0.26 12.72 -30.84
CA PRO A 5 -0.62 11.35 -30.50
C PRO A 5 -1.37 11.36 -29.17
N LYS A 6 -2.56 10.74 -29.12
CA LYS A 6 -3.28 10.53 -27.86
C LYS A 6 -2.35 9.77 -26.92
N ARG A 7 -2.06 10.32 -25.74
CA ARG A 7 -1.49 9.55 -24.63
C ARG A 7 -2.41 8.36 -24.41
N VAL A 8 -1.90 7.15 -24.55
CA VAL A 8 -2.61 5.95 -24.11
C VAL A 8 -2.51 5.96 -22.59
N GLU A 9 -3.64 6.18 -21.91
CA GLU A 9 -3.73 5.98 -20.46
C GLU A 9 -3.37 4.52 -20.16
N SER A 10 -2.49 4.32 -19.18
CA SER A 10 -1.92 3.01 -18.84
C SER A 10 -2.90 2.07 -18.12
N SER A 11 -4.09 2.56 -17.75
CA SER A 11 -5.12 1.81 -17.03
C SER A 11 -6.51 2.11 -17.58
N TYR A 12 -7.46 1.21 -17.33
CA TYR A 12 -8.88 1.49 -17.55
C TYR A 12 -9.42 2.39 -16.43
N LEU A 13 -10.54 3.05 -16.70
CA LEU A 13 -11.29 3.74 -15.66
C LEU A 13 -11.84 2.71 -14.64
N PRO A 14 -11.82 3.03 -13.33
CA PRO A 14 -12.32 2.13 -12.30
C PRO A 14 -13.85 2.09 -12.26
N ASP A 15 -14.53 3.21 -12.52
CA ASP A 15 -15.99 3.31 -12.35
C ASP A 15 -16.68 3.54 -13.72
N PRO A 16 -17.31 2.51 -14.30
CA PRO A 16 -18.07 2.65 -15.54
C PRO A 16 -19.40 3.38 -15.29
N LEU A 17 -19.73 4.35 -16.14
CA LEU A 17 -21.10 4.87 -16.23
C LEU A 17 -22.00 3.87 -16.98
N GLY A 18 -22.87 3.18 -16.24
CA GLY A 18 -23.92 2.31 -16.77
C GLY A 18 -23.58 0.82 -16.75
N ALA A 19 -24.20 0.06 -17.66
CA ALA A 19 -24.16 -1.40 -17.64
C ALA A 19 -22.76 -1.97 -17.88
N VAL A 20 -22.48 -3.07 -17.16
CA VAL A 20 -21.21 -3.79 -17.21
C VAL A 20 -21.41 -5.22 -17.70
N ARG A 21 -20.45 -5.71 -18.47
CA ARG A 21 -20.28 -7.14 -18.74
C ARG A 21 -19.37 -7.72 -17.69
N TYR A 22 -19.67 -8.92 -17.19
CA TYR A 22 -18.83 -9.56 -16.20
C TYR A 22 -18.68 -11.07 -16.43
N VAL A 23 -17.60 -11.62 -15.88
CA VAL A 23 -17.31 -13.07 -15.86
C VAL A 23 -16.88 -13.51 -14.47
N PRO A 24 -17.28 -14.72 -14.03
CA PRO A 24 -16.80 -15.26 -12.77
C PRO A 24 -15.31 -15.60 -12.84
N VAL A 25 -14.59 -15.22 -11.79
CA VAL A 25 -13.21 -15.66 -11.54
C VAL A 25 -13.25 -16.74 -10.46
N THR A 26 -12.57 -17.85 -10.72
CA THR A 26 -12.46 -18.96 -9.78
C THR A 26 -11.04 -19.17 -9.29
N LEU A 27 -10.88 -19.50 -8.02
CA LEU A 27 -9.63 -19.97 -7.42
C LEU A 27 -9.90 -21.29 -6.70
N SER A 28 -9.16 -22.35 -7.05
CA SER A 28 -9.37 -23.70 -6.52
C SER A 28 -10.83 -24.16 -6.64
N GLY A 29 -11.47 -23.81 -7.77
CA GLY A 29 -12.86 -24.16 -8.07
C GLY A 29 -13.94 -23.35 -7.35
N LYS A 30 -13.58 -22.36 -6.50
CA LYS A 30 -14.54 -21.45 -5.85
C LYS A 30 -14.58 -20.11 -6.55
N VAL A 31 -15.76 -19.53 -6.74
CA VAL A 31 -15.91 -18.17 -7.29
C VAL A 31 -15.44 -17.16 -6.25
N ILE A 32 -14.40 -16.39 -6.62
CA ILE A 32 -13.75 -15.40 -5.76
C ILE A 32 -14.11 -13.96 -6.07
N GLY A 33 -14.77 -13.74 -7.20
CA GLY A 33 -15.15 -12.41 -7.66
C GLY A 33 -15.53 -12.43 -9.12
N TYR A 34 -15.72 -11.24 -9.66
CA TYR A 34 -16.12 -11.02 -11.04
C TYR A 34 -15.18 -10.02 -11.69
N LEU A 35 -14.60 -10.38 -12.82
CA LEU A 35 -13.93 -9.43 -13.69
C LEU A 35 -14.99 -8.74 -14.55
N TYR A 36 -14.96 -7.42 -14.65
CA TYR A 36 -15.96 -6.66 -15.40
C TYR A 36 -15.34 -5.68 -16.40
N ALA A 37 -16.17 -5.28 -17.36
CA ALA A 37 -15.87 -4.27 -18.36
C ALA A 37 -17.12 -3.41 -18.63
N GLY A 38 -16.96 -2.09 -18.70
CA GLY A 38 -18.01 -1.16 -19.09
C GLY A 38 -18.39 -1.30 -20.56
N LYS A 39 -19.68 -1.14 -20.88
CA LYS A 39 -20.18 -1.23 -22.28
C LYS A 39 -20.00 0.07 -23.07
N SER A 40 -20.09 1.21 -22.38
CA SER A 40 -20.08 2.57 -22.94
C SER A 40 -18.73 3.26 -22.80
N GLU A 41 -17.90 2.81 -21.85
CA GLU A 41 -16.67 3.49 -21.44
C GLU A 41 -15.50 2.50 -21.36
N SER A 42 -14.28 3.01 -21.50
CA SER A 42 -13.05 2.22 -21.37
C SER A 42 -12.74 1.98 -19.89
N ALA A 43 -13.62 1.24 -19.23
CA ALA A 43 -13.61 0.93 -17.81
C ALA A 43 -13.57 -0.59 -17.60
N ALA A 44 -12.72 -1.06 -16.71
CA ALA A 44 -12.60 -2.48 -16.38
C ALA A 44 -11.99 -2.64 -14.99
N GLY A 45 -12.40 -3.68 -14.28
CA GLY A 45 -11.94 -3.92 -12.93
C GLY A 45 -12.36 -5.29 -12.42
N PHE A 46 -12.17 -5.49 -11.12
CA PHE A 46 -12.49 -6.73 -10.43
C PHE A 46 -13.29 -6.44 -9.17
N VAL A 47 -14.49 -7.02 -9.08
CA VAL A 47 -15.31 -7.01 -7.85
C VAL A 47 -15.03 -8.30 -7.10
N ARG A 48 -14.50 -8.20 -5.88
CA ARG A 48 -14.20 -9.35 -5.02
C ARG A 48 -15.43 -9.80 -4.23
N ARG A 49 -15.57 -11.10 -4.01
CA ARG A 49 -16.50 -11.66 -3.02
C ARG A 49 -15.87 -11.64 -1.62
N LEU A 50 -16.53 -10.99 -0.67
CA LEU A 50 -16.04 -10.83 0.71
C LEU A 50 -16.06 -12.14 1.52
N GLU A 51 -16.96 -13.06 1.20
CA GLU A 51 -17.06 -14.38 1.84
C GLU A 51 -15.78 -15.21 1.74
N VAL A 52 -14.98 -14.98 0.69
CA VAL A 52 -13.74 -15.74 0.42
C VAL A 52 -12.50 -14.86 0.51
N MET A 53 -12.61 -13.75 1.24
CA MET A 53 -11.55 -12.74 1.38
C MET A 53 -10.23 -13.33 1.87
N ASP A 54 -10.25 -14.26 2.83
CA ASP A 54 -9.04 -14.87 3.39
C ASP A 54 -8.29 -15.74 2.35
N MET A 55 -9.02 -16.29 1.37
CA MET A 55 -8.47 -17.15 0.32
C MET A 55 -8.04 -16.33 -0.91
N ALA A 56 -8.78 -15.28 -1.24
CA ALA A 56 -8.63 -14.50 -2.47
C ALA A 56 -8.15 -13.07 -2.20
N PHE A 57 -7.34 -12.91 -1.17
CA PHE A 57 -6.92 -11.61 -0.68
C PHE A 57 -6.16 -10.79 -1.74
N HIS A 58 -5.21 -11.44 -2.41
CA HIS A 58 -4.35 -10.84 -3.44
C HIS A 58 -4.99 -10.76 -4.83
N ALA A 59 -6.18 -11.36 -5.03
CA ALA A 59 -6.83 -11.41 -6.33
C ALA A 59 -7.07 -10.03 -7.00
N PRO A 60 -7.49 -8.96 -6.28
CA PRO A 60 -7.64 -7.64 -6.88
C PRO A 60 -6.34 -7.10 -7.49
N TRP A 61 -5.20 -7.38 -6.86
CA TRP A 61 -3.89 -6.95 -7.35
C TRP A 61 -3.49 -7.70 -8.62
N VAL A 62 -3.64 -9.03 -8.63
CA VAL A 62 -3.35 -9.87 -9.80
C VAL A 62 -4.19 -9.43 -11.00
N TRP A 63 -5.49 -9.20 -10.80
CA TRP A 63 -6.38 -8.76 -11.89
C TRP A 63 -6.12 -7.32 -12.34
N SER A 64 -5.75 -6.41 -11.43
CA SER A 64 -5.31 -5.06 -11.80
C SER A 64 -4.07 -5.08 -12.70
N LYS A 65 -3.08 -5.93 -12.38
CA LYS A 65 -1.89 -6.13 -13.21
C LYS A 65 -2.27 -6.67 -14.60
N ARG A 66 -3.10 -7.71 -14.66
CA ARG A 66 -3.59 -8.31 -15.92
C ARG A 66 -4.37 -7.33 -16.80
N LEU A 67 -5.19 -6.47 -16.20
CA LEU A 67 -5.91 -5.42 -16.92
C LEU A 67 -4.97 -4.31 -17.41
N THR A 68 -3.97 -3.93 -16.62
CA THR A 68 -2.93 -2.98 -17.02
C THR A 68 -2.12 -3.51 -18.20
N GLU A 69 -1.74 -4.79 -18.18
CA GLU A 69 -1.07 -5.47 -19.29
C GLU A 69 -1.95 -5.48 -20.55
N ALA A 70 -3.25 -5.76 -20.41
CA ALA A 70 -4.19 -5.72 -21.53
C ALA A 70 -4.33 -4.31 -22.11
N ARG A 71 -4.42 -3.28 -21.27
CA ARG A 71 -4.51 -1.89 -21.72
C ARG A 71 -3.24 -1.40 -22.39
N THR A 72 -2.08 -1.78 -21.85
CA THR A 72 -0.77 -1.48 -22.44
C THR A 72 -0.60 -2.14 -23.81
N ALA A 73 -1.20 -3.32 -24.00
CA ALA A 73 -1.29 -3.99 -25.30
C ALA A 73 -2.34 -3.37 -26.25
N GLY A 74 -3.00 -2.27 -25.85
CA GLY A 74 -3.96 -1.53 -26.67
C GLY A 74 -5.35 -2.15 -26.75
N LEU A 75 -5.69 -3.10 -25.86
CA LEU A 75 -6.99 -3.75 -25.87
C LEU A 75 -8.08 -2.84 -25.29
N GLU A 76 -9.29 -2.96 -25.84
CA GLU A 76 -10.47 -2.37 -25.21
C GLU A 76 -10.96 -3.22 -24.04
N ALA A 77 -11.75 -2.63 -23.14
CA ALA A 77 -12.14 -3.25 -21.87
C ALA A 77 -12.79 -4.65 -22.04
N LEU A 78 -13.69 -4.80 -23.02
CA LEU A 78 -14.33 -6.09 -23.32
C LEU A 78 -13.35 -7.11 -23.92
N GLU A 79 -12.38 -6.66 -24.71
CA GLU A 79 -11.35 -7.53 -25.28
C GLU A 79 -10.39 -8.01 -24.19
N ALA A 80 -10.06 -7.15 -23.22
CA ALA A 80 -9.27 -7.52 -22.06
C ALA A 80 -9.94 -8.60 -21.22
N LEU A 81 -11.26 -8.51 -21.02
CA LEU A 81 -12.04 -9.50 -20.29
C LEU A 81 -12.03 -10.86 -21.01
N ARG A 82 -12.11 -10.86 -22.35
CA ARG A 82 -12.07 -12.08 -23.16
C ARG A 82 -10.67 -12.67 -23.30
N LYS A 83 -9.62 -11.84 -23.30
CA LYS A 83 -8.22 -12.28 -23.40
C LYS A 83 -7.84 -13.29 -22.31
N TRP A 84 -8.34 -13.11 -21.10
CA TRP A 84 -7.95 -13.92 -19.95
C TRP A 84 -8.81 -15.19 -19.75
N ARG A 85 -9.77 -15.45 -20.64
CA ARG A 85 -10.56 -16.69 -20.62
C ARG A 85 -9.69 -17.89 -20.99
N GLY A 86 -9.74 -18.94 -20.17
CA GLY A 86 -8.96 -20.16 -20.37
C GLY A 86 -7.47 -20.00 -20.09
N ALA A 87 -7.04 -18.84 -19.56
CA ALA A 87 -5.69 -18.66 -19.08
C ALA A 87 -5.42 -19.58 -17.86
N PRO A 88 -4.18 -20.05 -17.66
CA PRO A 88 -3.82 -20.83 -16.48
C PRO A 88 -4.22 -20.14 -15.17
N GLU A 89 -4.66 -20.94 -14.20
CA GLU A 89 -4.98 -20.46 -12.85
C GLU A 89 -3.75 -19.85 -12.20
N ASP A 90 -3.89 -18.61 -11.73
CA ASP A 90 -2.91 -17.97 -10.88
C ASP A 90 -3.12 -18.44 -9.43
N PRO A 91 -2.07 -18.82 -8.67
CA PRO A 91 -2.22 -19.34 -7.32
C PRO A 91 -2.86 -18.34 -6.33
N GLU A 92 -2.82 -17.04 -6.62
CA GLU A 92 -3.34 -15.98 -5.75
C GLU A 92 -4.52 -15.24 -6.38
N GLY A 93 -4.56 -15.15 -7.71
CA GLY A 93 -5.60 -14.44 -8.47
C GLY A 93 -6.65 -15.31 -9.15
N GLY A 94 -6.45 -16.62 -9.20
CA GLY A 94 -7.35 -17.54 -9.88
C GLY A 94 -7.33 -17.42 -11.41
N ALA A 95 -8.36 -17.99 -12.04
CA ALA A 95 -8.57 -18.00 -13.49
C ALA A 95 -10.03 -17.75 -13.86
N ILE A 96 -10.24 -17.41 -15.13
CA ILE A 96 -11.55 -17.41 -15.78
C ILE A 96 -11.62 -18.68 -16.63
N ALA A 97 -12.62 -19.53 -16.39
CA ALA A 97 -12.82 -20.72 -17.20
C ALA A 97 -13.03 -20.37 -18.68
N ALA A 98 -12.57 -21.24 -19.59
CA ALA A 98 -12.67 -21.00 -21.03
C ALA A 98 -14.12 -20.84 -21.50
N ASP A 99 -15.04 -21.57 -20.87
CA ASP A 99 -16.48 -21.59 -21.09
C ASP A 99 -17.26 -20.72 -20.10
N ALA A 100 -16.59 -19.89 -19.29
CA ALA A 100 -17.25 -19.04 -18.31
C ALA A 100 -18.35 -18.18 -18.97
N PRO A 101 -19.57 -18.12 -18.41
CA PRO A 101 -20.63 -17.29 -18.95
C PRO A 101 -20.23 -15.81 -18.91
N GLU A 102 -20.51 -15.07 -19.99
CA GLU A 102 -20.46 -13.60 -20.01
C GLU A 102 -21.86 -13.09 -19.69
N ASP A 103 -22.04 -12.52 -18.50
CA ASP A 103 -23.34 -12.00 -18.06
C ASP A 103 -23.36 -10.46 -18.06
N GLU A 104 -24.54 -9.87 -17.84
CA GLU A 104 -24.73 -8.42 -17.74
C GLU A 104 -25.24 -8.03 -16.36
N ALA A 105 -24.70 -6.93 -15.83
CA ALA A 105 -25.31 -6.19 -14.73
C ALA A 105 -25.65 -4.78 -15.21
N GLU A 106 -26.77 -4.24 -14.73
CA GLU A 106 -27.29 -2.92 -15.14
C GLU A 106 -26.36 -1.77 -14.70
N SER A 107 -25.52 -2.00 -13.69
CA SER A 107 -24.49 -1.09 -13.19
C SER A 107 -23.39 -1.84 -12.44
N LEU A 108 -22.30 -1.14 -12.11
CA LEU A 108 -21.28 -1.67 -11.19
C LEU A 108 -21.90 -1.95 -9.80
N ASP A 109 -22.79 -1.09 -9.31
CA ASP A 109 -23.51 -1.30 -8.03
C ASP A 109 -24.31 -2.61 -8.02
N ALA A 110 -25.00 -2.92 -9.12
CA ALA A 110 -25.75 -4.16 -9.25
C ALA A 110 -24.81 -5.40 -9.23
N LEU A 111 -23.60 -5.26 -9.79
CA LEU A 111 -22.58 -6.31 -9.72
C LEU A 111 -21.99 -6.45 -8.31
N GLU A 112 -21.78 -5.35 -7.59
CA GLU A 112 -21.34 -5.37 -6.19
C GLU A 112 -22.36 -6.07 -5.28
N GLU A 113 -23.65 -5.74 -5.43
CA GLU A 113 -24.74 -6.39 -4.70
C GLU A 113 -24.84 -7.88 -5.06
N LEU A 114 -24.66 -8.24 -6.34
CA LEU A 114 -24.60 -9.65 -6.75
C LEU A 114 -23.45 -10.40 -6.08
N ALA A 115 -22.27 -9.75 -6.00
CA ALA A 115 -21.09 -10.36 -5.42
C ALA A 115 -21.16 -10.47 -3.89
N ASN A 116 -21.77 -9.48 -3.25
CA ASN A 116 -21.85 -9.32 -1.80
C ASN A 116 -23.27 -8.90 -1.37
N PRO A 117 -24.25 -9.81 -1.39
CA PRO A 117 -25.64 -9.46 -1.10
C PRO A 117 -25.82 -8.86 0.29
N GLY A 118 -26.53 -7.73 0.37
CA GLY A 118 -26.79 -7.01 1.61
C GLY A 118 -25.56 -6.32 2.23
N TYR A 119 -24.42 -6.30 1.54
CA TYR A 119 -23.26 -5.53 1.98
C TYR A 119 -23.46 -4.05 1.65
N VAL A 120 -23.62 -3.25 2.69
CA VAL A 120 -23.60 -1.80 2.58
C VAL A 120 -22.16 -1.34 2.80
N ASP A 121 -21.55 -0.77 1.77
CA ASP A 121 -20.27 -0.10 1.93
C ASP A 121 -20.50 1.19 2.75
N PRO A 122 -19.95 1.29 3.97
CA PRO A 122 -20.16 2.44 4.85
C PRO A 122 -19.59 3.75 4.29
N LEU A 123 -18.82 3.69 3.18
CA LEU A 123 -18.26 4.84 2.48
C LEU A 123 -19.03 5.22 1.20
N LYS A 124 -19.98 4.39 0.73
CA LYS A 124 -20.68 4.60 -0.55
C LYS A 124 -21.57 5.84 -0.53
N ASP A 125 -22.32 6.03 0.55
CA ASP A 125 -23.14 7.24 0.74
C ASP A 125 -22.31 8.52 0.90
N PHE A 126 -21.05 8.40 1.33
CA PHE A 126 -20.14 9.54 1.47
C PHE A 126 -19.58 10.00 0.11
N PHE A 127 -19.33 9.07 -0.82
CA PHE A 127 -18.90 9.40 -2.18
C PHE A 127 -20.06 9.63 -3.16
N ALA A 128 -21.27 9.14 -2.86
CA ALA A 128 -22.47 9.37 -3.66
C ALA A 128 -23.08 10.77 -3.47
N GLN A 129 -22.75 11.46 -2.37
CA GLN A 129 -23.02 12.89 -2.25
C GLN A 129 -22.09 13.62 -3.22
N GLU A 130 -22.65 14.24 -4.28
CA GLU A 130 -21.89 15.14 -5.14
C GLU A 130 -21.24 16.19 -4.23
N PRO A 131 -19.91 16.13 -4.02
CA PRO A 131 -19.34 16.91 -2.95
C PRO A 131 -19.29 18.34 -3.48
N THR A 132 -20.15 19.17 -2.91
CA THR A 132 -20.11 20.60 -3.10
C THR A 132 -19.25 21.15 -1.97
N TRP A 133 -18.43 22.16 -2.28
CA TRP A 133 -17.86 22.98 -1.24
C TRP A 133 -19.00 23.58 -0.40
N PRO A 134 -18.76 24.05 0.85
CA PRO A 134 -19.80 24.66 1.69
C PRO A 134 -20.55 25.84 1.04
N ASP A 135 -19.99 26.43 -0.02
CA ASP A 135 -20.58 27.50 -0.82
C ASP A 135 -21.45 27.00 -2.00
N GLY A 136 -21.66 25.67 -2.13
CA GLY A 136 -22.43 25.04 -3.20
C GLY A 136 -21.65 24.80 -4.48
N THR A 137 -20.35 25.12 -4.54
CA THR A 137 -19.52 24.91 -5.73
C THR A 137 -19.27 23.42 -5.96
N PRO A 138 -19.58 22.87 -7.15
CA PRO A 138 -19.29 21.46 -7.46
C PRO A 138 -17.78 21.17 -7.43
N ILE A 139 -17.37 20.08 -6.78
CA ILE A 139 -15.95 19.62 -6.81
C ILE A 139 -15.57 19.05 -8.20
N ASP A 140 -16.53 18.55 -8.99
CA ASP A 140 -16.30 18.18 -10.39
C ASP A 140 -16.13 19.43 -11.27
N ARG A 141 -14.87 19.69 -11.63
CA ARG A 141 -14.40 20.87 -12.37
C ARG A 141 -14.79 20.88 -13.85
N ARG A 142 -15.44 19.84 -14.38
CA ARG A 142 -15.89 19.77 -15.79
C ARG A 142 -17.14 20.62 -16.07
N LYS A 143 -17.83 21.13 -15.04
CA LYS A 143 -19.13 21.83 -15.17
C LYS A 143 -19.10 23.36 -15.02
N GLY A 144 -17.92 23.98 -14.92
CA GLY A 144 -17.73 25.44 -15.06
C GLY A 144 -17.42 26.20 -13.77
N TRP A 145 -16.68 27.31 -13.91
CA TRP A 145 -16.24 28.16 -12.80
C TRP A 145 -17.33 29.17 -12.46
N GLY A 146 -18.02 28.98 -11.33
CA GLY A 146 -18.70 30.09 -10.68
C GLY A 146 -17.69 31.17 -10.25
N PRO A 147 -18.15 32.38 -9.86
CA PRO A 147 -17.27 33.46 -9.45
C PRO A 147 -16.44 33.05 -8.23
N LEU A 148 -15.12 33.01 -8.38
CA LEU A 148 -14.16 32.60 -7.35
C LEU A 148 -14.22 33.52 -6.13
N SER A 149 -14.96 33.10 -5.10
CA SER A 149 -14.83 33.65 -3.74
C SER A 149 -13.71 32.91 -3.00
N PRO A 150 -12.98 33.54 -2.07
CA PRO A 150 -11.85 32.91 -1.41
C PRO A 150 -12.30 31.72 -0.54
N MET A 151 -11.81 30.52 -0.87
CA MET A 151 -12.08 29.27 -0.15
C MET A 151 -11.72 29.39 1.34
N LYS A 152 -12.69 29.17 2.22
CA LYS A 152 -12.44 28.73 3.60
C LYS A 152 -12.54 27.21 3.64
N VAL A 153 -11.42 26.54 3.98
CA VAL A 153 -11.43 25.10 4.29
C VAL A 153 -12.33 24.90 5.52
N PRO A 154 -13.26 23.92 5.53
CA PRO A 154 -14.10 23.69 6.70
C PRO A 154 -13.25 23.39 7.93
N GLU A 155 -13.53 24.06 9.05
CA GLU A 155 -12.80 23.99 10.34
C GLU A 155 -12.95 22.64 11.08
N THR A 156 -13.45 21.58 10.43
CA THR A 156 -13.86 20.33 11.08
C THR A 156 -12.83 19.20 11.04
N SER A 157 -11.69 19.40 10.40
CA SER A 157 -10.60 18.41 10.35
C SER A 157 -9.40 18.86 11.18
N TYR A 158 -8.92 17.98 12.06
CA TYR A 158 -7.62 18.15 12.69
C TYR A 158 -6.52 18.30 11.63
N PRO A 159 -5.53 19.18 11.83
CA PRO A 159 -4.32 19.21 11.01
C PRO A 159 -3.65 17.83 10.94
N ALA A 160 -3.16 17.50 9.76
CA ALA A 160 -2.50 16.21 9.49
C ALA A 160 -1.00 16.20 9.83
N SER A 161 -0.47 17.27 10.41
CA SER A 161 0.95 17.42 10.73
C SER A 161 1.16 18.18 12.03
N THR A 162 2.20 17.82 12.76
CA THR A 162 2.71 18.52 13.94
C THR A 162 4.20 18.25 14.08
N ASP A 163 4.93 19.22 14.65
CA ASP A 163 6.33 19.05 15.04
C ASP A 163 6.46 18.53 16.49
N GLY A 164 5.36 18.57 17.25
CA GLY A 164 5.31 18.20 18.65
C GLY A 164 5.13 16.70 18.90
N PRO A 165 5.26 16.27 20.16
CA PRO A 165 5.08 14.88 20.55
C PRO A 165 3.66 14.38 20.25
N VAL A 166 3.57 13.12 19.84
CA VAL A 166 2.31 12.48 19.46
C VAL A 166 2.05 11.24 20.33
N ARG A 167 0.79 11.05 20.71
CA ARG A 167 0.29 9.78 21.26
C ARG A 167 -0.27 8.94 20.13
N TYR A 168 -0.09 7.63 20.20
CA TYR A 168 -0.55 6.74 19.14
C TYR A 168 -0.98 5.36 19.64
N PHE A 169 -1.85 4.73 18.87
CA PHE A 169 -2.25 3.33 19.02
C PHE A 169 -1.94 2.54 17.76
N PRO A 170 -1.55 1.26 17.87
CA PRO A 170 -1.53 0.37 16.72
C PRO A 170 -2.95 0.07 16.26
N VAL A 171 -3.14 0.06 14.94
CA VAL A 171 -4.36 -0.41 14.30
C VAL A 171 -4.09 -1.76 13.67
N VAL A 172 -4.94 -2.73 14.03
CA VAL A 172 -4.86 -4.12 13.62
C VAL A 172 -6.00 -4.45 12.67
N LEU A 173 -5.66 -5.03 11.52
CA LEU A 173 -6.61 -5.59 10.56
C LEU A 173 -6.26 -7.08 10.38
N GLN A 174 -7.23 -7.97 10.63
CA GLN A 174 -7.07 -9.43 10.54
C GLN A 174 -5.86 -9.95 11.33
N GLY A 175 -5.63 -9.40 12.52
CA GLY A 175 -4.52 -9.78 13.39
C GLY A 175 -3.15 -9.20 13.01
N LYS A 176 -3.05 -8.37 11.97
CA LYS A 176 -1.81 -7.68 11.57
C LYS A 176 -1.89 -6.17 11.80
N VAL A 177 -0.82 -5.57 12.31
CA VAL A 177 -0.75 -4.11 12.39
C VAL A 177 -0.62 -3.54 10.98
N VAL A 178 -1.50 -2.62 10.61
CA VAL A 178 -1.53 -1.99 9.27
C VAL A 178 -1.14 -0.51 9.29
N GLY A 179 -1.02 0.06 10.49
CA GLY A 179 -0.60 1.43 10.72
C GLY A 179 -1.00 1.88 12.12
N TYR A 180 -0.99 3.19 12.32
CA TYR A 180 -1.16 3.82 13.62
C TYR A 180 -2.08 5.02 13.52
N LEU A 181 -3.03 5.09 14.44
CA LEU A 181 -3.79 6.30 14.67
C LEU A 181 -3.01 7.15 15.68
N TRP A 182 -2.79 8.43 15.38
CA TRP A 182 -2.05 9.31 16.26
C TRP A 182 -2.76 10.65 16.49
N ALA A 183 -2.45 11.27 17.62
CA ALA A 183 -2.91 12.59 18.00
C ALA A 183 -1.78 13.34 18.71
N SER A 184 -1.67 14.64 18.42
CA SER A 184 -0.73 15.54 19.07
C SER A 184 -1.05 15.70 20.55
N VAL A 185 0.00 15.86 21.35
CA VAL A 185 -0.11 16.19 22.78
C VAL A 185 -0.24 17.70 23.00
N SER A 186 0.35 18.50 22.11
CA SER A 186 0.55 19.93 22.30
C SER A 186 -0.35 20.83 21.45
N ASP A 187 -0.90 20.31 20.36
CA ASP A 187 -1.76 21.06 19.44
C ASP A 187 -2.96 20.22 18.97
N ASP A 188 -3.74 20.79 18.05
CA ASP A 188 -4.98 20.19 17.58
C ASP A 188 -4.78 19.17 16.43
N ALA A 189 -3.57 18.67 16.19
CA ALA A 189 -3.30 17.73 15.10
C ALA A 189 -3.66 16.28 15.44
N ALA A 190 -4.22 15.55 14.48
CA ALA A 190 -4.48 14.11 14.56
C ALA A 190 -4.58 13.53 13.16
N HIS A 191 -3.98 12.37 12.93
CA HIS A 191 -4.09 11.71 11.64
C HIS A 191 -3.83 10.21 11.71
N TRP A 192 -3.96 9.58 10.55
CA TRP A 192 -3.45 8.26 10.23
C TRP A 192 -1.97 8.31 9.84
N GLN A 193 -1.20 7.33 10.29
CA GLN A 193 0.12 6.99 9.79
C GLN A 193 0.11 5.53 9.33
N ASP A 194 0.26 5.29 8.03
CA ASP A 194 0.36 3.93 7.50
C ASP A 194 1.69 3.29 7.90
N ARG A 195 1.69 1.95 7.97
CA ARG A 195 2.91 1.16 8.09
C ARG A 195 3.39 0.80 6.68
N GLY A 196 4.63 1.12 6.33
CA GLY A 196 5.18 0.94 4.98
C GLY A 196 5.10 -0.51 4.48
N ASP A 197 5.33 -1.48 5.38
CA ASP A 197 5.24 -2.92 5.09
C ASP A 197 3.82 -3.46 4.89
N ALA A 198 2.80 -2.69 5.30
CA ALA A 198 1.40 -2.98 5.00
C ALA A 198 1.03 -2.50 3.60
N GLY A 199 1.90 -1.72 2.94
CA GLY A 199 1.77 -1.26 1.56
C GLY A 199 0.39 -0.66 1.28
N ALA A 200 -0.24 -1.11 0.20
CA ALA A 200 -1.58 -0.66 -0.19
C ALA A 200 -2.65 -0.92 0.90
N LEU A 201 -2.47 -1.92 1.77
CA LEU A 201 -3.40 -2.19 2.86
C LEU A 201 -3.32 -1.14 3.95
N GLY A 202 -2.10 -0.76 4.35
CA GLY A 202 -1.90 0.30 5.33
C GLY A 202 -2.39 1.65 4.81
N TYR A 203 -2.11 1.94 3.55
CA TYR A 203 -2.61 3.16 2.90
C TYR A 203 -4.15 3.18 2.86
N ASN A 204 -4.79 2.10 2.40
CA ASN A 204 -6.25 2.03 2.27
C ASN A 204 -6.97 1.99 3.62
N ALA A 205 -6.36 1.37 4.64
CA ALA A 205 -6.90 1.33 6.00
C ALA A 205 -7.01 2.74 6.62
N GLY A 206 -6.21 3.70 6.14
CA GLY A 206 -6.24 5.08 6.61
C GLY A 206 -7.54 5.82 6.31
N VAL A 207 -8.27 5.45 5.25
CA VAL A 207 -9.48 6.17 4.83
C VAL A 207 -10.58 6.11 5.91
N PRO A 208 -11.00 4.94 6.42
CA PRO A 208 -11.93 4.86 7.55
C PRO A 208 -11.47 5.63 8.80
N TRP A 209 -10.17 5.62 9.10
CA TRP A 209 -9.63 6.29 10.29
C TRP A 209 -9.65 7.81 10.21
N VAL A 210 -9.29 8.38 9.05
CA VAL A 210 -9.40 9.83 8.83
C VAL A 210 -10.85 10.28 8.93
N MET A 211 -11.81 9.49 8.45
CA MET A 211 -13.24 9.81 8.58
C MET A 211 -13.71 9.77 10.03
N ARG A 212 -13.29 8.76 10.81
CA ARG A 212 -13.56 8.66 12.25
C ARG A 212 -13.00 9.85 13.05
N LEU A 213 -11.83 10.35 12.66
CA LEU A 213 -11.26 11.57 13.24
C LEU A 213 -12.07 12.82 12.90
N ARG A 214 -12.54 12.96 11.66
CA ARG A 214 -13.42 14.06 11.25
C ARG A 214 -14.76 14.03 11.98
N GLU A 215 -15.35 12.85 12.15
CA GLU A 215 -16.59 12.68 12.92
C GLU A 215 -16.39 13.12 14.39
N ALA A 216 -15.26 12.72 14.99
CA ALA A 216 -14.89 13.14 16.34
C ALA A 216 -14.67 14.66 16.44
N GLY A 217 -13.99 15.26 15.46
CA GLY A 217 -13.80 16.71 15.38
C GLY A 217 -15.12 17.47 15.22
N ALA A 218 -16.04 16.97 14.40
CA ALA A 218 -17.39 17.53 14.25
C ALA A 218 -18.23 17.43 15.54
N GLN A 219 -17.93 16.46 16.40
CA GLN A 219 -18.51 16.33 17.75
C GLN A 219 -17.81 17.23 18.79
N GLY A 220 -16.82 18.03 18.40
CA GLY A 220 -16.08 18.92 19.28
C GLY A 220 -15.11 18.20 20.22
N LEU A 221 -14.70 16.97 19.89
CA LEU A 221 -13.66 16.28 20.65
C LEU A 221 -12.29 16.91 20.37
N THR A 222 -11.38 16.79 21.32
CA THR A 222 -9.95 17.07 21.10
C THR A 222 -9.28 15.89 20.38
N PRO A 223 -8.11 16.08 19.73
CA PRO A 223 -7.34 14.99 19.12
C PRO A 223 -7.15 13.76 20.02
N LEU A 224 -6.73 13.97 21.27
CA LEU A 224 -6.47 12.87 22.21
C LEU A 224 -7.77 12.18 22.64
N GLN A 225 -8.88 12.92 22.77
CA GLN A 225 -10.18 12.31 23.03
C GLN A 225 -10.66 11.50 21.82
N ALA A 226 -10.45 12.00 20.60
CA ALA A 226 -10.77 11.29 19.37
C ALA A 226 -9.94 10.01 19.24
N LEU A 227 -8.63 10.06 19.52
CA LEU A 227 -7.74 8.90 19.53
C LEU A 227 -8.23 7.82 20.51
N ARG A 228 -8.58 8.21 21.74
CA ARG A 228 -9.02 7.29 22.80
C ARG A 228 -10.45 6.76 22.59
N LYS A 229 -11.33 7.53 21.96
CA LYS A 229 -12.72 7.14 21.67
C LYS A 229 -12.81 5.80 20.93
N TRP A 230 -11.86 5.55 20.03
CA TRP A 230 -11.92 4.39 19.15
C TRP A 230 -11.17 3.15 19.66
N LYS A 231 -10.54 3.22 20.83
CA LYS A 231 -9.91 2.05 21.46
C LYS A 231 -10.97 1.03 21.86
N GLY A 232 -10.81 -0.22 21.41
CA GLY A 232 -11.75 -1.30 21.67
C GLY A 232 -13.04 -1.25 20.86
N ALA A 233 -13.15 -0.34 19.89
CA ALA A 233 -14.25 -0.36 18.93
C ALA A 233 -14.19 -1.62 18.05
N PRO A 234 -15.34 -2.11 17.55
CA PRO A 234 -15.37 -3.24 16.62
C PRO A 234 -14.48 -3.02 15.40
N GLU A 235 -13.89 -4.11 14.90
CA GLU A 235 -13.03 -4.10 13.73
C GLU A 235 -13.80 -3.66 12.48
N ASP A 236 -13.24 -2.68 11.77
CA ASP A 236 -13.69 -2.30 10.45
C ASP A 236 -13.14 -3.28 9.40
N PRO A 237 -13.96 -3.82 8.47
CA PRO A 237 -13.47 -4.75 7.46
C PRO A 237 -12.37 -4.20 6.54
N ARG A 238 -12.23 -2.87 6.42
CA ARG A 238 -11.21 -2.20 5.60
C ARG A 238 -10.17 -1.45 6.44
N GLY A 239 -10.60 -0.84 7.54
CA GLY A 239 -9.76 -0.02 8.41
C GLY A 239 -9.14 -0.77 9.60
N GLY A 240 -9.64 -1.95 9.96
CA GLY A 240 -9.23 -2.65 11.17
C GLY A 240 -9.80 -2.02 12.45
N ALA A 241 -9.20 -2.36 13.59
CA ALA A 241 -9.57 -1.90 14.91
C ALA A 241 -8.33 -1.48 15.73
N ILE A 242 -8.53 -0.62 16.72
CA ILE A 242 -7.57 -0.47 17.82
C ILE A 242 -7.97 -1.51 18.88
N PRO A 243 -7.14 -2.52 19.17
CA PRO A 243 -7.47 -3.53 20.18
C PRO A 243 -7.81 -2.94 21.55
N ALA A 244 -8.74 -3.56 22.28
CA ALA A 244 -9.17 -3.07 23.59
C ALA A 244 -8.03 -3.06 24.63
N ASP A 245 -7.06 -3.96 24.48
CA ASP A 245 -5.85 -4.09 25.29
C ASP A 245 -4.66 -3.29 24.74
N ALA A 246 -4.81 -2.59 23.60
CA ALA A 246 -3.74 -1.81 23.01
C ALA A 246 -3.20 -0.74 23.97
N GLU A 247 -1.89 -0.69 24.15
CA GLU A 247 -1.24 0.32 24.98
C GLU A 247 -1.11 1.64 24.23
N GLU A 248 -1.39 2.76 24.91
CA GLU A 248 -1.19 4.10 24.36
C GLU A 248 0.29 4.45 24.44
N ARG A 249 0.94 4.62 23.29
CA ARG A 249 2.37 4.93 23.22
C ARG A 249 2.58 6.41 22.89
N GLU A 250 3.79 6.90 23.13
CA GLU A 250 4.20 8.26 22.78
C GLU A 250 5.44 8.22 21.89
N ALA A 251 5.46 9.06 20.85
CA ALA A 251 6.64 9.38 20.06
C ALA A 251 7.01 10.85 20.28
N PRO A 252 8.31 11.20 20.30
CA PRO A 252 8.77 12.56 20.60
C PRO A 252 8.40 13.58 19.51
N SER A 253 8.04 13.12 18.30
CA SER A 253 7.47 13.93 17.22
C SER A 253 6.69 13.05 16.24
N LEU A 254 5.86 13.65 15.37
CA LEU A 254 5.26 12.93 14.23
C LEU A 254 6.33 12.33 13.31
N ARG A 255 7.43 13.04 13.09
CA ARG A 255 8.55 12.54 12.28
C ARG A 255 9.15 11.27 12.86
N ALA A 256 9.34 11.20 14.18
CA ALA A 256 9.84 9.99 14.83
C ALA A 256 8.85 8.81 14.71
N LEU A 257 7.54 9.09 14.71
CA LEU A 257 6.54 8.07 14.40
C LEU A 257 6.65 7.62 12.94
N GLN A 258 6.80 8.54 11.99
CA GLN A 258 6.97 8.24 10.56
C GLN A 258 8.21 7.37 10.29
N GLU A 259 9.35 7.72 10.88
CA GLU A 259 10.60 6.96 10.82
C GLU A 259 10.41 5.54 11.39
N PHE A 260 9.68 5.39 12.50
CA PHE A 260 9.33 4.08 13.06
C PHE A 260 8.40 3.24 12.15
N THR A 261 7.57 3.89 11.33
CA THR A 261 6.55 3.21 10.52
C THR A 261 6.96 2.92 9.08
N GLY A 262 8.09 3.45 8.62
CA GLY A 262 8.66 3.15 7.30
C GLY A 262 9.49 1.88 7.28
N ASP A 263 9.64 1.24 6.11
CA ASP A 263 10.84 0.46 5.85
C ASP A 263 12.06 1.42 5.80
N TYR A 264 13.28 0.92 6.03
CA TYR A 264 14.46 1.74 5.80
C TYR A 264 14.45 2.26 4.35
N ALA A 265 14.87 3.50 4.15
CA ALA A 265 15.04 4.02 2.81
C ALA A 265 16.04 3.13 2.02
N ALA A 266 15.71 2.79 0.78
CA ALA A 266 16.54 1.94 -0.07
C ALA A 266 17.57 2.72 -0.91
N SER A 267 17.66 4.04 -0.71
CA SER A 267 18.58 4.93 -1.43
C SER A 267 19.09 6.05 -0.52
N THR A 268 20.31 6.52 -0.76
CA THR A 268 20.92 7.63 0.00
C THR A 268 22.03 8.27 -0.84
N ASP A 269 22.20 9.58 -0.73
CA ASP A 269 23.36 10.31 -1.26
C ASP A 269 24.47 10.51 -0.21
N GLN A 270 24.20 10.11 1.03
CA GLN A 270 25.10 10.21 2.17
C GLN A 270 26.03 8.99 2.25
N ALA A 271 27.09 9.13 3.06
CA ALA A 271 28.05 8.06 3.28
C ALA A 271 27.39 6.80 3.85
N VAL A 272 27.73 5.65 3.27
CA VAL A 272 27.21 4.34 3.66
C VAL A 272 28.29 3.52 4.34
N ARG A 273 27.93 2.86 5.45
CA ARG A 273 28.71 1.76 6.00
C ARG A 273 28.20 0.47 5.38
N TYR A 274 29.10 -0.36 4.87
CA TYR A 274 28.71 -1.58 4.17
C TYR A 274 29.58 -2.78 4.58
N TYR A 275 29.00 -3.96 4.39
CA TYR A 275 29.63 -5.24 4.66
C TYR A 275 29.51 -6.14 3.44
N PRO A 276 30.58 -6.82 3.03
CA PRO A 276 30.50 -7.82 1.97
C PRO A 276 29.66 -9.01 2.46
N VAL A 277 28.68 -9.41 1.65
CA VAL A 277 27.92 -10.64 1.86
C VAL A 277 28.58 -11.74 1.03
N ARG A 278 28.97 -12.84 1.68
CA ARG A 278 29.62 -13.99 1.04
C ARG A 278 28.71 -15.21 1.05
N LEU A 279 28.65 -15.90 -0.08
CA LEU A 279 28.04 -17.22 -0.22
C LEU A 279 29.10 -18.18 -0.72
N HIS A 280 29.35 -19.26 0.02
CA HIS A 280 30.39 -20.26 -0.27
C HIS A 280 31.78 -19.62 -0.46
N GLY A 281 32.08 -18.58 0.31
CA GLY A 281 33.34 -17.83 0.26
C GLY A 281 33.46 -16.80 -0.86
N ARG A 282 32.50 -16.69 -1.79
CA ARG A 282 32.45 -15.65 -2.83
C ARG A 282 31.58 -14.48 -2.39
N THR A 283 32.05 -13.25 -2.58
CA THR A 283 31.22 -12.05 -2.36
C THR A 283 30.13 -11.96 -3.43
N ILE A 284 28.87 -11.93 -3.01
CA ILE A 284 27.69 -11.88 -3.90
C ILE A 284 26.95 -10.54 -3.85
N GLY A 285 27.32 -9.65 -2.92
CA GLY A 285 26.73 -8.33 -2.75
C GLY A 285 27.22 -7.66 -1.48
N TYR A 286 26.57 -6.54 -1.14
CA TYR A 286 26.90 -5.72 0.02
C TYR A 286 25.64 -5.36 0.78
N LEU A 287 25.61 -5.65 2.09
CA LEU A 287 24.60 -5.10 2.99
C LEU A 287 25.09 -3.75 3.49
N TRP A 288 24.28 -2.70 3.37
CA TRP A 288 24.71 -1.35 3.69
C TRP A 288 23.68 -0.60 4.53
N ALA A 289 24.17 0.40 5.27
CA ALA A 289 23.37 1.32 6.08
C ALA A 289 23.94 2.74 6.04
N SER A 290 23.05 3.73 5.98
CA SER A 290 23.32 5.16 6.17
C SER A 290 22.57 5.64 7.41
N VAL A 291 23.32 6.19 8.36
CA VAL A 291 22.74 6.75 9.60
C VAL A 291 22.05 8.10 9.35
N PRO A 292 22.60 9.03 8.53
CA PRO A 292 21.95 10.33 8.32
C PRO A 292 20.55 10.25 7.69
N ASP A 293 20.34 9.31 6.76
CA ASP A 293 19.09 9.19 5.99
C ASP A 293 18.18 8.06 6.47
N ASP A 294 18.55 7.40 7.58
CA ASP A 294 17.86 6.21 8.09
C ASP A 294 17.62 5.13 7.01
N ALA A 295 18.65 4.89 6.21
CA ALA A 295 18.59 4.05 5.01
C ALA A 295 19.37 2.76 5.20
N ALA A 296 18.86 1.65 4.71
CA ALA A 296 19.57 0.38 4.62
C ALA A 296 18.99 -0.47 3.51
N SER A 297 19.86 -1.15 2.79
CA SER A 297 19.43 -2.12 1.78
C SER A 297 20.55 -3.12 1.49
N TYR A 298 20.27 -4.03 0.57
CA TYR A 298 21.22 -4.96 0.01
C TYR A 298 21.48 -4.60 -1.46
N LEU A 299 22.76 -4.45 -1.80
CA LEU A 299 23.21 -4.21 -3.17
C LEU A 299 23.83 -5.50 -3.74
N PRO A 300 23.17 -6.20 -4.69
CA PRO A 300 23.77 -7.35 -5.34
C PRO A 300 24.94 -6.94 -6.24
N ARG A 301 25.96 -7.80 -6.33
CA ARG A 301 26.96 -7.64 -7.39
C ARG A 301 26.39 -8.17 -8.73
N PRO A 302 26.62 -7.48 -9.86
CA PRO A 302 26.12 -7.94 -11.16
C PRO A 302 26.66 -9.33 -11.56
N ASP A 303 27.90 -9.64 -11.20
CA ASP A 303 28.55 -10.91 -11.53
C ASP A 303 28.03 -12.10 -10.69
N ALA A 304 27.31 -11.84 -9.61
CA ALA A 304 26.70 -12.87 -8.76
C ALA A 304 25.43 -13.49 -9.36
N GLY A 305 24.82 -12.84 -10.35
CA GLY A 305 23.64 -13.35 -11.06
C GLY A 305 22.50 -13.74 -10.12
N ALA A 306 21.96 -14.95 -10.28
CA ALA A 306 20.83 -15.45 -9.50
C ALA A 306 21.12 -15.54 -7.99
N ASP A 307 22.37 -15.79 -7.59
CA ASP A 307 22.74 -15.88 -6.17
C ASP A 307 22.64 -14.51 -5.49
N GLY A 308 23.07 -13.44 -6.18
CA GLY A 308 22.91 -12.07 -5.69
C GLY A 308 21.44 -11.68 -5.53
N GLU A 309 20.61 -12.05 -6.50
CA GLU A 309 19.17 -11.74 -6.48
C GLU A 309 18.41 -12.55 -5.41
N ASN A 310 18.75 -13.84 -5.23
CA ASN A 310 18.20 -14.65 -4.14
C ASN A 310 18.60 -14.09 -2.77
N ALA A 311 19.84 -13.61 -2.63
CA ALA A 311 20.30 -13.01 -1.40
C ALA A 311 19.61 -11.69 -1.10
N ARG A 312 19.26 -10.90 -2.12
CA ARG A 312 18.47 -9.67 -1.96
C ARG A 312 17.17 -9.93 -1.22
N ILE A 313 16.42 -10.95 -1.62
CA ILE A 313 15.16 -11.34 -0.96
C ILE A 313 15.40 -11.66 0.53
N VAL A 314 16.45 -12.42 0.84
CA VAL A 314 16.78 -12.80 2.23
C VAL A 314 17.16 -11.58 3.08
N TRP A 315 17.98 -10.69 2.54
CA TRP A 315 18.46 -9.52 3.28
C TRP A 315 17.43 -8.41 3.41
N GLU A 316 16.61 -8.17 2.39
CA GLU A 316 15.45 -7.28 2.49
C GLU A 316 14.48 -7.79 3.57
N GLN A 317 14.19 -9.09 3.62
CA GLN A 317 13.38 -9.67 4.70
C GLN A 317 14.02 -9.48 6.08
N ARG A 318 15.33 -9.70 6.21
CA ARG A 318 16.04 -9.51 7.49
C ARG A 318 16.03 -8.06 7.96
N LEU A 319 16.29 -7.11 7.05
CA LEU A 319 16.20 -5.69 7.34
C LEU A 319 14.79 -5.31 7.78
N HIS A 320 13.79 -5.83 7.10
CA HIS A 320 12.39 -5.69 7.49
C HIS A 320 12.12 -6.23 8.91
N GLU A 321 12.61 -7.43 9.25
CA GLU A 321 12.53 -7.97 10.62
C GLU A 321 13.24 -7.08 11.65
N ALA A 322 14.35 -6.44 11.28
CA ALA A 322 15.06 -5.51 12.17
C ALA A 322 14.31 -4.19 12.41
N VAL A 323 13.53 -3.71 11.43
CA VAL A 323 12.58 -2.60 11.62
C VAL A 323 11.54 -2.99 12.68
N LEU A 324 11.01 -4.22 12.63
CA LEU A 324 10.06 -4.71 13.64
C LEU A 324 10.67 -4.76 15.06
N ASP A 325 11.97 -5.01 15.16
CA ASP A 325 12.74 -4.97 16.41
C ASP A 325 13.16 -3.54 16.83
N ALA A 326 12.71 -2.50 16.12
CA ALA A 326 13.06 -1.10 16.34
C ALA A 326 14.58 -0.84 16.33
N LEU A 327 15.31 -1.56 15.46
CA LEU A 327 16.73 -1.32 15.26
C LEU A 327 16.95 -0.14 14.32
N THR A 328 17.96 0.68 14.60
CA THR A 328 18.48 1.63 13.59
C THR A 328 19.16 0.86 12.45
N PRO A 329 19.23 1.39 11.22
CA PRO A 329 19.92 0.78 10.07
C PRO A 329 21.28 0.16 10.41
N LEU A 330 22.15 0.91 11.10
CA LEU A 330 23.49 0.44 11.45
C LEU A 330 23.49 -0.70 12.47
N ARG A 331 22.54 -0.70 13.42
CA ARG A 331 22.36 -1.80 14.38
C ARG A 331 21.75 -3.02 13.70
N ALA A 332 20.86 -2.83 12.73
CA ALA A 332 20.29 -3.90 11.93
C ALA A 332 21.41 -4.63 11.19
N VAL A 333 22.17 -3.95 10.33
CA VAL A 333 23.24 -4.60 9.54
C VAL A 333 24.29 -5.29 10.42
N ARG A 334 24.62 -4.71 11.59
CA ARG A 334 25.55 -5.31 12.56
C ARG A 334 25.01 -6.56 13.26
N LYS A 335 23.70 -6.68 13.45
CA LYS A 335 23.05 -7.82 14.12
C LYS A 335 23.47 -9.17 13.53
N TRP A 336 23.77 -9.21 12.22
CA TRP A 336 24.10 -10.44 11.50
C TRP A 336 25.59 -10.63 11.19
N CYS A 337 26.47 -9.75 11.69
CA CYS A 337 27.91 -9.91 11.54
C CYS A 337 28.39 -11.19 12.27
N GLY A 338 29.04 -12.09 11.54
CA GLY A 338 29.51 -13.37 12.08
C GLY A 338 28.41 -14.41 12.31
N ALA A 339 27.19 -14.16 11.85
CA ALA A 339 26.13 -15.17 11.83
C ALA A 339 26.47 -16.31 10.85
N PRO A 340 25.96 -17.54 11.08
CA PRO A 340 26.12 -18.65 10.14
C PRO A 340 25.63 -18.31 8.73
N GLU A 341 26.29 -18.89 7.71
CA GLU A 341 25.91 -18.73 6.30
C GLU A 341 24.50 -19.25 6.04
N ASP A 342 23.67 -18.39 5.46
CA ASP A 342 22.36 -18.78 4.92
C ASP A 342 22.54 -19.41 3.53
N PRO A 343 21.95 -20.57 3.24
CA PRO A 343 22.11 -21.23 1.94
C PRO A 343 21.68 -20.41 0.73
N ARG A 344 20.83 -19.39 0.92
CA ARG A 344 20.33 -18.50 -0.14
C ARG A 344 20.82 -17.06 0.03
N GLY A 345 21.03 -16.63 1.28
CA GLY A 345 21.42 -15.27 1.64
C GLY A 345 22.92 -15.05 1.82
N GLY A 346 23.71 -16.11 1.97
CA GLY A 346 25.09 -16.00 2.42
C GLY A 346 25.21 -15.55 3.87
N ALA A 347 26.40 -15.08 4.25
CA ALA A 347 26.71 -14.50 5.55
C ALA A 347 27.53 -13.22 5.40
N ILE A 348 27.41 -12.37 6.42
CA ILE A 348 28.34 -11.26 6.64
C ILE A 348 29.49 -11.81 7.48
N PRO A 349 30.75 -11.75 6.99
CA PRO A 349 31.92 -12.05 7.80
C PRO A 349 31.92 -11.21 9.09
N GLY A 350 32.62 -11.64 10.14
CA GLY A 350 32.60 -10.94 11.45
C GLY A 350 32.90 -9.43 11.37
N GLU A 351 32.58 -8.70 12.45
CA GLU A 351 32.53 -7.22 12.49
C GLU A 351 33.80 -6.48 12.00
N GLY A 352 34.94 -7.15 11.86
CA GLY A 352 36.20 -6.58 11.36
C GLY A 352 36.23 -6.24 9.86
N GLU A 353 35.19 -6.58 9.08
CA GLU A 353 35.11 -6.26 7.64
C GLU A 353 34.16 -5.08 7.31
N GLU A 354 33.75 -4.27 8.29
CA GLU A 354 33.00 -3.03 8.04
C GLU A 354 33.81 -2.06 7.17
N GLN A 355 33.21 -1.59 6.08
CA GLN A 355 33.80 -0.64 5.15
C GLN A 355 32.92 0.60 5.01
N LEU A 356 33.49 1.67 4.45
CA LEU A 356 32.82 2.95 4.26
C LEU A 356 32.92 3.36 2.79
N ALA A 357 31.80 3.71 2.19
CA ALA A 357 31.75 4.39 0.90
C ALA A 357 31.16 5.80 1.10
N PRO A 358 31.64 6.81 0.34
CA PRO A 358 31.19 8.20 0.50
C PRO A 358 29.74 8.42 0.06
N SER A 359 29.15 7.50 -0.71
CA SER A 359 27.74 7.50 -1.13
C SER A 359 27.32 6.09 -1.56
N LEU A 360 26.02 5.87 -1.77
CA LEU A 360 25.52 4.62 -2.38
C LEU A 360 26.07 4.46 -3.81
N GLN A 361 26.17 5.53 -4.59
CA GLN A 361 26.74 5.48 -5.94
C GLN A 361 28.19 4.95 -5.94
N ALA A 362 29.00 5.37 -4.97
CA ALA A 362 30.37 4.88 -4.86
C ALA A 362 30.42 3.39 -4.47
N LEU A 363 29.45 2.90 -3.71
CA LEU A 363 29.31 1.47 -3.42
C LEU A 363 28.84 0.68 -4.66
N GLU A 364 27.96 1.25 -5.49
CA GLU A 364 27.60 0.69 -6.79
C GLU A 364 28.81 0.56 -7.72
N ASP A 365 29.66 1.58 -7.78
CA ASP A 365 30.90 1.53 -8.56
C ASP A 365 31.80 0.38 -8.07
N ILE A 366 31.98 0.23 -6.75
CA ILE A 366 32.72 -0.91 -6.15
C ILE A 366 32.09 -2.26 -6.51
N ALA A 367 30.76 -2.36 -6.56
CA ALA A 367 30.08 -3.60 -6.90
C ALA A 367 30.22 -3.99 -8.39
N ASN A 368 30.46 -3.00 -9.24
CA ASN A 368 30.64 -3.16 -10.69
C ASN A 368 32.09 -3.45 -11.11
N GLU A 369 33.07 -3.27 -10.23
CA GLU A 369 34.47 -3.70 -10.39
C GLU A 369 34.64 -5.20 -10.15
#